data_AF-A0A7S1WDA8-F1
#
_entry.id   AF-A0A7S1WDA8-F1
#
_cell.length_a   1.000
_cell.length_b   1.000
_cell.length_c   1.000
_cell.angle_alpha   90.00
_cell.angle_beta   90.00
_cell.angle_gamma   90.00
#
_symmetry.space_group_name_H-M   'P 1'
#
loop_
_entity.id
_entity.type
_entity.pdbx_description
1 polymer ?
#
loop_
_entity_poly.entity_id
_entity_poly.type
_entity_poly.pdbx_seq_one_letter_code
_entity_poly.pdbx_strand_id
1 'polypeptide(L)'
;ATVLYCTKAGVGGSFIDRNAKFKALPEEEQRQYAEEAEKLMKKFKDDTAAFLASKVGQAYSRKVVSVKQKEKVRAARLKFLVDAPKRPPSAKIVFVQRKREELERCEADEVESAKSIADRVGKLWEDLAEADRKPYEEEAARLAEQYEKAMTNFRESDAYKQLKVAERKAGGTTARGMVGRGKASAKGKAKAKAKGK
;
A
#
# COMPACT_ATOMS: atom_id res chain seq x y z
N ALA A 1 3.73 29.38 -22.16
CA ALA A 1 3.22 30.60 -22.81
C ALA A 1 1.69 30.70 -22.68
N THR A 2 0.89 29.85 -23.34
CA THR A 2 -0.60 29.92 -23.33
C THR A 2 -1.24 30.02 -21.94
N VAL A 3 -0.83 29.17 -20.99
CA VAL A 3 -1.39 29.18 -19.61
C VAL A 3 -1.03 30.48 -18.86
N LEU A 4 0.19 30.99 -19.08
CA LEU A 4 0.66 32.24 -18.47
C LEU A 4 -0.10 33.45 -19.03
N TYR A 5 -0.29 33.49 -20.35
CA TYR A 5 -1.15 34.47 -21.02
C TYR A 5 -2.56 34.45 -20.43
N CYS A 6 -3.19 33.26 -20.33
CA CYS A 6 -4.56 33.17 -19.83
C CYS A 6 -4.69 33.60 -18.37
N THR A 7 -3.67 33.32 -17.56
CA THR A 7 -3.64 33.73 -16.15
C THR A 7 -3.49 35.25 -16.02
N LYS A 8 -2.65 35.88 -16.86
CA LYS A 8 -2.40 37.33 -16.81
C LYS A 8 -3.48 38.17 -17.48
N ALA A 9 -4.01 37.71 -18.61
CA ALA A 9 -5.04 38.40 -19.38
C ALA A 9 -6.48 38.03 -18.96
N GLY A 10 -6.64 37.19 -17.92
CA GLY A 10 -7.95 36.79 -17.40
C GLY A 10 -8.80 35.99 -18.40
N VAL A 11 -8.14 35.26 -19.31
CA VAL A 11 -8.83 34.55 -20.41
C VAL A 11 -9.33 33.19 -19.94
N GLY A 12 -10.64 33.11 -19.74
CA GLY A 12 -11.36 31.86 -19.47
C GLY A 12 -11.67 31.04 -20.74
N GLY A 13 -12.12 29.80 -20.53
CA GLY A 13 -12.53 28.87 -21.58
C GLY A 13 -11.74 27.57 -21.62
N SER A 14 -12.05 26.71 -22.59
CA SER A 14 -11.34 25.45 -22.79
C SER A 14 -9.85 25.69 -23.10
N PHE A 15 -9.01 24.68 -22.92
CA PHE A 15 -7.61 24.78 -23.34
C PHE A 15 -7.49 25.09 -24.85
N ILE A 16 -8.39 24.55 -25.66
CA ILE A 16 -8.42 24.81 -27.11
C ILE A 16 -8.70 26.29 -27.38
N ASP A 17 -9.74 26.86 -26.76
CA ASP A 17 -10.12 28.28 -26.93
C ASP A 17 -9.01 29.22 -26.45
N ARG A 18 -8.43 28.90 -25.29
CA ARG A 18 -7.29 29.62 -24.70
C ARG A 18 -6.08 29.62 -25.64
N ASN A 19 -5.80 28.47 -26.25
CA ASN A 19 -4.70 28.34 -27.19
C ASN A 19 -4.96 29.05 -28.52
N ALA A 20 -6.20 29.04 -29.01
CA ALA A 20 -6.60 29.80 -30.19
C ALA A 20 -6.45 31.31 -29.95
N LYS A 21 -6.91 31.81 -28.79
CA LYS A 21 -6.75 33.22 -28.38
C LYS A 21 -5.29 33.62 -28.23
N PHE A 22 -4.45 32.75 -27.65
CA PHE A 22 -3.01 32.99 -27.56
C PHE A 22 -2.34 33.08 -28.94
N LYS A 23 -2.71 32.20 -29.88
CA LYS A 23 -2.19 32.21 -31.26
C LYS A 23 -2.67 33.40 -32.11
N ALA A 24 -3.80 34.00 -31.73
CA ALA A 24 -4.33 35.19 -32.39
C ALA A 24 -3.63 36.49 -31.96
N LEU A 25 -2.78 36.46 -30.93
CA LEU A 25 -2.01 37.63 -30.48
C LEU A 25 -0.92 38.02 -31.50
N PRO A 26 -0.46 39.28 -31.50
CA PRO A 26 0.73 39.67 -32.23
C PRO A 26 1.94 38.80 -31.87
N GLU A 27 2.80 38.51 -32.85
CA GLU A 27 3.95 37.61 -32.66
C GLU A 27 4.89 38.09 -31.54
N GLU A 28 5.08 39.41 -31.41
CA GLU A 28 5.87 40.03 -30.34
C GLU A 28 5.29 39.73 -28.94
N GLU A 29 3.97 39.82 -28.77
CA GLU A 29 3.34 39.47 -27.50
C GLU A 29 3.44 37.97 -27.20
N GLN A 30 3.28 37.12 -28.22
CA GLN A 30 3.48 35.68 -28.08
C GLN A 30 4.90 35.35 -27.61
N ARG A 31 5.91 36.02 -28.17
CA ARG A 31 7.32 35.88 -27.78
C ARG A 31 7.55 36.33 -26.33
N GLN A 32 7.00 37.48 -25.93
CA GLN A 32 7.10 37.95 -24.53
C GLN A 32 6.54 36.93 -23.54
N TYR A 33 5.35 36.38 -23.81
CA TYR A 33 4.76 35.34 -22.96
C TYR A 33 5.51 34.00 -23.02
N ALA A 34 6.21 33.70 -24.13
CA ALA A 34 7.05 32.53 -24.25
C ALA A 34 8.34 32.67 -23.44
N GLU A 35 9.04 33.78 -23.58
CA GLU A 35 10.25 34.10 -22.82
C GLU A 35 9.96 34.17 -21.32
N GLU A 36 8.86 34.81 -20.92
CA GLU A 36 8.50 34.89 -19.51
C GLU A 36 8.13 33.50 -18.95
N ALA A 37 7.43 32.68 -19.72
CA ALA A 37 7.15 31.31 -19.32
C ALA A 37 8.44 30.48 -19.19
N GLU A 38 9.42 30.69 -20.08
CA GLU A 38 10.72 30.04 -19.98
C GLU A 38 11.49 30.47 -18.72
N LYS A 39 11.53 31.79 -18.45
CA LYS A 39 12.15 32.34 -17.23
C LYS A 39 11.49 31.75 -15.97
N LEU A 40 10.16 31.67 -15.94
CA LEU A 40 9.42 31.08 -14.82
C LEU A 40 9.69 29.58 -14.67
N MET A 41 9.74 28.84 -15.78
CA MET A 41 10.08 27.41 -15.77
C MET A 41 11.51 27.18 -15.32
N LYS A 42 12.46 28.03 -15.73
CA LYS A 42 13.85 27.97 -15.26
C LYS A 42 13.91 28.22 -13.75
N LYS A 43 13.27 29.29 -13.26
CA LYS A 43 13.17 29.57 -11.82
C LYS A 43 12.56 28.40 -11.05
N PHE A 44 11.45 27.84 -11.52
CA PHE A 44 10.82 26.68 -10.89
C PHE A 44 11.74 25.46 -10.83
N LYS A 45 12.49 25.19 -11.90
CA LYS A 45 13.49 24.11 -11.93
C LYS A 45 14.61 24.36 -10.92
N ASP A 46 15.14 25.57 -10.88
CA ASP A 46 16.22 25.95 -9.96
C ASP A 46 15.75 25.88 -8.50
N ASP A 47 14.56 26.43 -8.19
CA ASP A 47 13.94 26.38 -6.86
C ASP A 47 13.62 24.93 -6.44
N THR A 48 13.12 24.10 -7.37
CA THR A 48 12.86 22.69 -7.12
C THR A 48 14.17 21.93 -6.88
N ALA A 49 15.23 22.21 -7.65
CA ALA A 49 16.54 21.61 -7.46
C ALA A 49 17.14 22.00 -6.09
N ALA A 50 17.06 23.28 -5.73
CA ALA A 50 17.49 23.78 -4.42
C ALA A 50 16.68 23.14 -3.28
N PHE A 51 15.36 23.03 -3.43
CA PHE A 51 14.49 22.35 -2.47
C PHE A 51 14.91 20.88 -2.32
N LEU A 52 15.00 20.12 -3.41
CA LEU A 52 15.35 18.69 -3.37
C LEU A 52 16.77 18.43 -2.84
N ALA A 53 17.71 19.36 -3.05
CA ALA A 53 19.06 19.30 -2.49
C ALA A 53 19.08 19.57 -0.97
N SER A 54 18.17 20.39 -0.46
CA SER A 54 18.06 20.70 0.97
C SER A 54 17.75 19.46 1.83
N LYS A 55 18.06 19.50 3.13
CA LYS A 55 17.73 18.40 4.06
C LYS A 55 16.23 18.07 4.08
N VAL A 56 15.37 19.09 3.95
CA VAL A 56 13.91 18.94 3.91
C VAL A 56 13.47 18.27 2.62
N GLY A 57 13.99 18.69 1.47
CA GLY A 57 13.66 18.04 0.19
C GLY A 57 14.21 16.62 0.08
N GLN A 58 15.36 16.32 0.68
CA GLN A 58 15.84 14.95 0.81
C GLN A 58 14.92 14.09 1.70
N ALA A 59 14.42 14.64 2.81
CA ALA A 59 13.44 13.96 3.66
C ALA A 59 12.10 13.74 2.93
N TYR A 60 11.62 14.74 2.21
CA TYR A 60 10.45 14.65 1.33
C TYR A 60 10.64 13.54 0.28
N SER A 61 11.78 13.51 -0.40
CA SER A 61 12.10 12.52 -1.42
C SER A 61 12.08 11.09 -0.85
N ARG A 62 12.69 10.89 0.34
CA ARG A 62 12.61 9.61 1.07
C ARG A 62 11.17 9.23 1.40
N LYS A 63 10.35 10.19 1.82
CA LYS A 63 8.93 9.94 2.12
C LYS A 63 8.14 9.56 0.86
N VAL A 64 8.34 10.25 -0.26
CA VAL A 64 7.70 9.94 -1.54
C VAL A 64 8.06 8.52 -2.00
N VAL A 65 9.35 8.14 -1.92
CA VAL A 65 9.78 6.77 -2.24
C VAL A 65 9.10 5.75 -1.30
N SER A 66 9.04 6.03 0.00
CA SER A 66 8.37 5.17 0.97
C SER A 66 6.87 5.00 0.68
N VAL A 67 6.17 6.07 0.31
CA VAL A 67 4.73 6.02 -0.03
C VAL A 67 4.51 5.19 -1.28
N LYS A 68 5.22 5.48 -2.38
CA LYS A 68 5.15 4.68 -3.62
C LYS A 68 5.47 3.22 -3.37
N GLN A 69 6.38 2.97 -2.43
CA GLN A 69 6.75 1.62 -2.08
C GLN A 69 5.64 0.87 -1.32
N LYS A 70 5.00 1.54 -0.35
CA LYS A 70 3.83 1.00 0.36
C LYS A 70 2.66 0.74 -0.59
N GLU A 71 2.45 1.61 -1.58
CA GLU A 71 1.41 1.43 -2.60
C GLU A 71 1.63 0.16 -3.42
N LYS A 72 2.88 -0.10 -3.85
CA LYS A 72 3.22 -1.34 -4.58
C LYS A 72 2.99 -2.60 -3.74
N VAL A 73 3.38 -2.59 -2.46
CA VAL A 73 3.12 -3.70 -1.54
C VAL A 73 1.63 -3.90 -1.35
N ARG A 74 0.87 -2.81 -1.17
CA ARG A 74 -0.59 -2.87 -1.04
C ARG A 74 -1.25 -3.45 -2.30
N ALA A 75 -0.83 -3.02 -3.48
CA ALA A 75 -1.33 -3.54 -4.75
C ALA A 75 -1.02 -5.04 -4.91
N ALA A 76 0.20 -5.47 -4.56
CA ALA A 76 0.58 -6.89 -4.58
C ALA A 76 -0.28 -7.73 -3.62
N ARG A 77 -0.50 -7.24 -2.40
CA ARG A 77 -1.38 -7.90 -1.42
C ARG A 77 -2.81 -8.01 -1.93
N LEU A 78 -3.37 -6.93 -2.48
CA LEU A 78 -4.72 -6.94 -3.04
C LEU A 78 -4.86 -7.95 -4.19
N LYS A 79 -3.82 -8.08 -5.03
CA LYS A 79 -3.80 -9.01 -6.16
C LYS A 79 -3.68 -10.48 -5.74
N PHE A 80 -2.84 -10.78 -4.75
CA PHE A 80 -2.42 -12.17 -4.46
C PHE A 80 -3.01 -12.75 -3.17
N LEU A 81 -3.67 -11.95 -2.33
CA LEU A 81 -4.33 -12.43 -1.10
C LEU A 81 -5.85 -12.60 -1.25
N VAL A 82 -6.36 -12.73 -2.49
CA VAL A 82 -7.81 -12.92 -2.73
C VAL A 82 -8.33 -14.19 -2.06
N ASP A 83 -7.60 -15.30 -2.21
CA ASP A 83 -7.96 -16.61 -1.65
C ASP A 83 -7.26 -16.89 -0.32
N ALA A 84 -6.68 -15.86 0.32
CA ALA A 84 -6.00 -16.03 1.59
C ALA A 84 -7.02 -16.41 2.68
N PRO A 85 -6.79 -17.49 3.45
CA PRO A 85 -7.63 -17.82 4.59
C PRO A 85 -7.75 -16.63 5.53
N LYS A 86 -8.98 -16.31 5.93
CA LYS A 86 -9.25 -15.25 6.91
C LYS A 86 -8.90 -15.74 8.30
N ARG A 87 -8.44 -14.82 9.16
CA ARG A 87 -8.13 -15.15 10.56
C ARG A 87 -9.33 -15.82 11.24
N PRO A 88 -9.12 -16.92 11.98
CA PRO A 88 -10.21 -17.63 12.64
C PRO A 88 -10.77 -16.77 13.79
N PRO A 89 -12.08 -16.86 14.08
CA PRO A 89 -12.67 -16.16 15.21
C PRO A 89 -12.18 -16.76 16.54
N SER A 90 -12.05 -15.94 17.57
CA SER A 90 -11.79 -16.42 18.94
C SER A 90 -13.08 -16.94 19.59
N ALA A 91 -12.95 -17.67 20.70
CA ALA A 91 -14.10 -18.21 21.45
C ALA A 91 -15.18 -17.16 21.76
N LYS A 92 -14.76 -15.97 22.24
CA LYS A 92 -15.65 -14.83 22.47
C LYS A 92 -16.37 -14.38 21.20
N ILE A 93 -15.68 -14.32 20.05
CA ILE A 93 -16.30 -13.91 18.78
C ILE A 93 -17.27 -14.98 18.27
N VAL A 94 -16.95 -16.27 18.45
CA VAL A 94 -17.87 -17.38 18.14
C VAL A 94 -19.13 -17.27 19.02
N PHE A 95 -18.97 -17.06 20.32
CA PHE A 95 -20.09 -16.82 21.23
C PHE A 95 -20.93 -15.62 20.80
N VAL A 96 -20.27 -14.49 20.50
CA VAL A 96 -20.96 -13.26 20.09
C VAL A 96 -21.77 -13.48 18.82
N GLN A 97 -21.22 -14.17 17.83
CA GLN A 97 -21.93 -14.48 16.58
C GLN A 97 -23.16 -15.36 16.83
N ARG A 98 -23.01 -16.44 17.61
CA ARG A 98 -24.11 -17.36 17.92
C ARG A 98 -25.21 -16.68 18.71
N LYS A 99 -24.86 -15.94 19.77
CA LYS A 99 -25.84 -15.25 20.61
C LYS A 99 -26.49 -14.08 19.90
N ARG A 100 -25.77 -13.38 19.02
CA ARG A 100 -26.38 -12.37 18.16
C ARG A 100 -27.40 -12.99 17.21
N GLU A 101 -27.09 -14.10 16.55
CA GLU A 101 -28.03 -14.80 15.67
C GLU A 101 -29.26 -15.34 16.42
N GLU A 102 -29.09 -15.77 17.67
CA GLU A 102 -30.18 -16.21 18.55
C GLU A 102 -31.08 -15.03 18.93
N LEU A 103 -30.51 -13.91 19.39
CA LEU A 103 -31.25 -12.71 19.77
C LEU A 103 -31.94 -12.06 18.58
N GLU A 104 -31.27 -11.93 17.44
CA GLU A 104 -31.89 -11.40 16.21
C GLU A 104 -33.05 -12.27 15.71
N ARG A 105 -33.05 -13.57 16.02
CA ARG A 105 -34.16 -14.49 15.67
C ARG A 105 -35.31 -14.43 16.68
N CYS A 106 -35.01 -14.32 17.96
CA CYS A 106 -35.99 -14.36 19.04
C CYS A 106 -36.61 -12.99 19.35
N GLU A 107 -35.85 -11.91 19.18
CA GLU A 107 -36.22 -10.52 19.47
C GLU A 107 -36.40 -9.71 18.16
N ALA A 108 -36.72 -10.40 17.05
CA ALA A 108 -36.78 -9.81 15.71
C ALA A 108 -37.76 -8.63 15.55
N ASP A 109 -38.75 -8.52 16.44
CA ASP A 109 -39.75 -7.45 16.47
C ASP A 109 -39.27 -6.20 17.24
N GLU A 110 -38.18 -6.30 18.02
CA GLU A 110 -37.60 -5.20 18.76
C GLU A 110 -36.56 -4.47 17.90
N VAL A 111 -36.76 -3.16 17.65
CA VAL A 111 -35.79 -2.33 16.91
C VAL A 111 -34.61 -1.98 17.84
N GLU A 112 -33.87 -3.00 18.26
CA GLU A 112 -32.65 -2.79 19.02
C GLU A 112 -31.49 -2.48 18.05
N SER A 113 -30.68 -1.48 18.39
CA SER A 113 -29.47 -1.20 17.63
C SER A 113 -28.52 -2.39 17.71
N ALA A 114 -27.90 -2.77 16.59
CA ALA A 114 -26.85 -3.80 16.56
C ALA A 114 -25.73 -3.56 17.60
N LYS A 115 -25.52 -2.30 18.00
CA LYS A 115 -24.59 -1.93 19.07
C LYS A 115 -25.09 -2.38 20.46
N SER A 116 -26.39 -2.21 20.75
CA SER A 116 -27.00 -2.64 22.02
C SER A 116 -26.88 -4.15 22.21
N ILE A 117 -27.22 -4.91 21.16
CA ILE A 117 -27.11 -6.38 21.15
C ILE A 117 -25.65 -6.80 21.41
N ALA A 118 -24.70 -6.17 20.72
CA ALA A 118 -23.28 -6.48 20.91
C ALA A 118 -22.80 -6.19 22.34
N ASP A 119 -23.25 -5.08 22.95
CA ASP A 119 -22.89 -4.73 24.33
C ASP A 119 -23.53 -5.70 25.35
N ARG A 120 -24.79 -6.11 25.15
CA ARG A 120 -25.49 -7.13 25.96
C ARG A 120 -24.77 -8.48 25.91
N VAL A 121 -24.47 -8.96 24.70
CA VAL A 121 -23.77 -10.23 24.49
C VAL A 121 -22.33 -10.17 25.01
N GLY A 122 -21.68 -9.01 24.91
CA GLY A 122 -20.37 -8.77 25.52
C GLY A 122 -20.38 -9.00 27.03
N LYS A 123 -21.38 -8.48 27.75
CA LYS A 123 -21.56 -8.71 29.19
C LYS A 123 -21.88 -10.17 29.51
N LEU A 124 -22.77 -10.80 28.75
CA LEU A 124 -23.09 -12.22 28.91
C LEU A 124 -21.86 -13.12 28.83
N TRP A 125 -20.89 -12.80 27.97
CA TRP A 125 -19.63 -13.54 27.92
C TRP A 125 -18.81 -13.41 29.20
N GLU A 126 -18.70 -12.19 29.77
CA GLU A 126 -17.93 -11.94 30.99
C GLU A 126 -18.55 -12.63 32.21
N ASP A 127 -19.88 -12.74 32.25
CA ASP A 127 -20.63 -13.42 33.32
C ASP A 127 -20.69 -14.96 33.12
N LEU A 128 -20.30 -15.46 31.94
CA LEU A 128 -20.36 -16.88 31.60
C LEU A 128 -19.35 -17.70 32.42
N ALA A 129 -19.79 -18.80 33.02
CA ALA A 129 -18.91 -19.71 33.73
C ALA A 129 -17.92 -20.41 32.78
N GLU A 130 -16.76 -20.82 33.28
CA GLU A 130 -15.75 -21.53 32.47
C GLU A 130 -16.30 -22.80 31.81
N ALA A 131 -17.16 -23.54 32.52
CA ALA A 131 -17.82 -24.73 32.00
C ALA A 131 -18.67 -24.43 30.75
N ASP A 132 -19.36 -23.30 30.75
CA ASP A 132 -20.23 -22.85 29.65
C ASP A 132 -19.44 -22.16 28.54
N ARG A 133 -18.23 -21.65 28.83
CA ARG A 133 -17.28 -21.14 27.82
C ARG A 133 -16.62 -22.27 27.04
N LYS A 134 -16.40 -23.43 27.67
CA LYS A 134 -15.65 -24.55 27.11
C LYS A 134 -16.11 -24.99 25.69
N PRO A 135 -17.40 -25.12 25.36
CA PRO A 135 -17.82 -25.49 24.01
C PRO A 135 -17.41 -24.45 22.95
N TYR A 136 -17.39 -23.16 23.30
CA TYR A 136 -16.97 -22.10 22.40
C TYR A 136 -15.44 -22.05 22.23
N GLU A 137 -14.71 -22.43 23.27
CA GLU A 137 -13.25 -22.60 23.22
C GLU A 137 -12.85 -23.79 22.35
N GLU A 138 -13.52 -24.93 22.50
CA GLU A 138 -13.32 -26.12 21.66
C GLU A 138 -13.64 -25.83 20.19
N GLU A 139 -14.74 -25.11 19.91
CA GLU A 139 -15.09 -24.71 18.54
C GLU A 139 -14.08 -23.72 17.95
N ALA A 140 -13.62 -22.73 18.74
CA ALA A 140 -12.58 -21.80 18.29
C ALA A 140 -11.25 -22.52 18.02
N ALA A 141 -10.89 -23.51 18.84
CA ALA A 141 -9.71 -24.34 18.62
C ALA A 141 -9.83 -25.14 17.32
N ARG A 142 -10.99 -25.75 17.06
CA ARG A 142 -11.27 -26.48 15.81
C ARG A 142 -11.16 -25.57 14.58
N LEU A 143 -11.72 -24.35 14.64
CA LEU A 143 -11.62 -23.36 13.57
C LEU A 143 -10.17 -22.89 13.37
N ALA A 144 -9.40 -22.76 14.44
CA ALA A 144 -7.97 -22.44 14.36
C ALA A 144 -7.17 -23.54 13.66
N GLU A 145 -7.42 -24.81 13.98
CA GLU A 145 -6.78 -25.95 13.28
C GLU A 145 -7.11 -25.98 11.78
N GLN A 146 -8.38 -25.74 11.42
CA GLN A 146 -8.78 -25.66 10.01
C GLN A 146 -8.09 -24.50 9.30
N TYR A 147 -8.00 -23.34 9.95
CA TYR A 147 -7.29 -22.19 9.41
C TYR A 147 -5.81 -22.49 9.20
N GLU A 148 -5.13 -23.12 10.16
CA GLU A 148 -3.71 -23.46 10.01
C GLU A 148 -3.49 -24.41 8.82
N LYS A 149 -4.34 -25.44 8.64
CA LYS A 149 -4.29 -26.32 7.46
C LYS A 149 -4.56 -25.57 6.15
N ALA A 150 -5.54 -24.68 6.13
CA ALA A 150 -5.82 -23.86 4.95
C ALA A 150 -4.64 -22.92 4.65
N MET A 151 -4.01 -22.37 5.68
CA MET A 151 -2.92 -21.42 5.56
C MET A 151 -1.60 -22.09 5.16
N THR A 152 -1.34 -23.33 5.57
CA THR A 152 -0.21 -24.12 5.03
C THR A 152 -0.38 -24.33 3.53
N ASN A 153 -1.56 -24.77 3.08
CA ASN A 153 -1.85 -24.95 1.66
C ASN A 153 -1.74 -23.62 0.89
N PHE A 154 -2.26 -22.54 1.46
CA PHE A 154 -2.16 -21.21 0.85
C PHE A 154 -0.70 -20.73 0.74
N ARG A 155 0.16 -21.01 1.73
CA ARG A 155 1.59 -20.67 1.67
C ARG A 155 2.34 -21.43 0.58
N GLU A 156 1.89 -22.64 0.24
CA GLU A 156 2.46 -23.45 -0.85
C GLU A 156 1.95 -23.04 -2.24
N SER A 157 0.83 -22.29 -2.29
CA SER A 157 0.24 -21.80 -3.54
C SER A 157 1.15 -20.86 -4.32
N ASP A 158 0.95 -20.82 -5.64
CA ASP A 158 1.67 -19.91 -6.51
C ASP A 158 1.33 -18.44 -6.25
N ALA A 159 0.09 -18.16 -5.83
CA ALA A 159 -0.32 -16.81 -5.44
C ALA A 159 0.55 -16.27 -4.29
N TYR A 160 0.78 -17.08 -3.25
CA TYR A 160 1.63 -16.68 -2.13
C TYR A 160 3.11 -16.53 -2.52
N LYS A 161 3.63 -17.42 -3.37
CA LYS A 161 5.01 -17.29 -3.91
C LYS A 161 5.15 -16.00 -4.73
N GLN A 162 4.19 -15.70 -5.60
CA GLN A 162 4.17 -14.47 -6.40
C GLN A 162 4.04 -13.22 -5.53
N LEU A 163 3.24 -13.27 -4.45
CA LEU A 163 3.19 -12.21 -3.45
C LEU A 163 4.56 -11.94 -2.85
N LYS A 164 5.29 -12.97 -2.41
CA LYS A 164 6.64 -12.80 -1.83
C LYS A 164 7.64 -12.21 -2.81
N VAL A 165 7.58 -12.63 -4.07
CA VAL A 165 8.40 -12.03 -5.13
C VAL A 165 8.03 -10.56 -5.34
N ALA A 166 6.74 -10.23 -5.37
CA ALA A 166 6.26 -8.86 -5.53
C ALA A 166 6.60 -7.97 -4.33
N GLU A 167 6.45 -8.45 -3.10
CA GLU A 167 6.85 -7.75 -1.86
C GLU A 167 8.36 -7.49 -1.85
N ARG A 168 9.19 -8.46 -2.29
CA ARG A 168 10.64 -8.28 -2.41
C ARG A 168 11.03 -7.29 -3.50
N LYS A 169 10.39 -7.36 -4.67
CA LYS A 169 10.63 -6.44 -5.79
C LYS A 169 10.19 -5.02 -5.44
N ALA A 170 9.07 -4.90 -4.74
CA ALA A 170 8.63 -3.63 -4.20
C ALA A 170 9.69 -3.14 -3.21
N GLY A 171 10.02 -3.92 -2.17
CA GLY A 171 10.85 -3.51 -1.02
C GLY A 171 12.21 -2.90 -1.33
N GLY A 172 12.63 -2.91 -2.61
CA GLY A 172 13.99 -2.69 -3.03
C GLY A 172 14.83 -3.84 -2.52
N THR A 173 15.89 -4.17 -3.23
CA THR A 173 17.04 -4.75 -2.56
C THR A 173 17.35 -3.85 -1.37
N THR A 174 17.09 -4.31 -0.14
CA THR A 174 17.74 -3.72 1.02
C THR A 174 19.22 -3.61 0.66
N ALA A 175 19.82 -2.45 0.89
CA ALA A 175 21.21 -2.14 0.56
C ALA A 175 22.23 -3.15 1.12
N ARG A 176 21.78 -4.14 1.92
CA ARG A 176 22.56 -5.27 2.43
C ARG A 176 22.76 -6.41 1.41
N GLY A 177 21.96 -6.50 0.35
CA GLY A 177 22.06 -7.56 -0.67
C GLY A 177 23.02 -7.27 -1.84
N MET A 178 23.41 -6.00 -2.04
CA MET A 178 24.26 -5.59 -3.17
C MET A 178 25.76 -5.52 -2.84
N VAL A 179 26.13 -5.57 -1.56
CA VAL A 179 27.56 -5.55 -1.13
C VAL A 179 28.18 -6.95 -1.03
N GLY A 180 27.37 -8.02 -1.10
CA GLY A 180 27.85 -9.39 -0.80
C GLY A 180 28.06 -10.35 -1.97
N ARG A 181 27.67 -10.02 -3.21
CA ARG A 181 27.62 -11.02 -4.30
C ARG A 181 28.29 -10.62 -5.62
N GLY A 182 29.19 -9.64 -5.58
CA GLY A 182 29.94 -9.15 -6.75
C GLY A 182 31.45 -9.39 -6.72
N LYS A 183 32.01 -9.99 -5.65
CA LYS A 183 33.48 -10.06 -5.48
C LYS A 183 33.96 -11.41 -4.91
N ALA A 184 33.46 -12.53 -5.41
CA ALA A 184 33.96 -13.87 -5.02
C ALA A 184 34.24 -14.84 -6.17
N SER A 185 34.04 -14.45 -7.44
CA SER A 185 34.22 -15.39 -8.58
C SER A 185 35.46 -15.15 -9.45
N ALA A 186 36.30 -14.14 -9.18
CA ALA A 186 37.37 -13.73 -10.10
C ALA A 186 38.81 -13.91 -9.58
N LYS A 187 39.05 -14.57 -8.43
CA LYS A 187 40.42 -14.72 -7.88
C LYS A 187 40.86 -16.15 -7.58
N GLY A 188 40.13 -17.16 -8.06
CA GLY A 188 40.44 -18.59 -7.84
C GLY A 188 41.15 -19.32 -9.00
N LYS A 189 41.35 -18.69 -10.17
CA LYS A 189 41.87 -19.37 -11.38
C LYS A 189 43.24 -18.90 -11.89
N ALA A 190 44.07 -18.29 -11.04
CA ALA A 190 45.41 -17.82 -11.43
C ALA A 190 46.59 -18.38 -10.61
N LYS A 191 46.39 -19.42 -9.80
CA LYS A 191 47.48 -20.15 -9.13
C LYS A 191 47.28 -21.67 -9.21
N ALA A 192 47.36 -22.21 -10.42
CA ALA A 192 47.47 -23.66 -10.62
C ALA A 192 48.17 -24.01 -11.95
N LYS A 193 49.27 -23.33 -12.29
CA LYS A 193 50.25 -23.78 -13.30
C LYS A 193 51.62 -23.17 -13.01
N ALA A 194 52.27 -23.64 -11.94
CA ALA A 194 53.71 -23.49 -11.72
C ALA A 194 54.14 -24.40 -10.56
N LYS A 195 54.32 -25.70 -10.85
CA LYS A 195 55.33 -26.61 -10.25
C LYS A 195 55.05 -28.07 -10.67
N GLY A 196 56.09 -28.75 -11.13
CA GLY A 196 56.14 -30.15 -11.54
C GLY A 196 55.95 -30.28 -13.05
N LYS A 197 56.93 -30.66 -13.86
CA LYS A 197 58.08 -31.54 -13.64
C LYS A 197 59.22 -31.11 -14.56
#